data_AF-D3HQX3-F1
#
_entry.id   AF-D3HQX3-F1
#
_cell.length_a   1.000
_cell.length_b   1.000
_cell.length_c   1.000
_cell.angle_alpha   90.00
_cell.angle_beta   90.00
_cell.angle_gamma   90.00
#
_symmetry.space_group_name_H-M   'P 1'
#
loop_
_entity.id
_entity.type
_entity.pdbx_description
1 polymer ?
#
loop_
_entity_poly.entity_id
_entity_poly.type
_entity_poly.pdbx_seq_one_letter_code
_entity_poly.pdbx_strand_id
1 'polypeptide(L)'
;MNKKPSRLQLLNEFESAPTSALFNQHTLAAVLDCSTQLLERNRWEGKGVPYLKIGHKVLYRKSDVLSFLQQQKIYRSTCDEGEFLSLVNE
;
A
#
# COMPACT_ATOMS: atom_id res chain seq x y z
N MET A 1 -14.19 19.20 17.38
CA MET A 1 -13.09 19.12 16.40
C MET A 1 -12.98 17.68 15.93
N ASN A 2 -13.16 17.42 14.63
CA ASN A 2 -13.01 16.07 14.08
C ASN A 2 -11.50 15.75 14.01
N LYS A 3 -10.98 15.01 14.99
CA LYS A 3 -9.55 14.71 15.07
C LYS A 3 -9.21 13.70 13.98
N LYS A 4 -8.35 14.08 13.05
CA LYS A 4 -7.84 13.13 12.04
C LYS A 4 -7.10 12.00 12.77
N PRO A 5 -7.30 10.74 12.37
CA PRO A 5 -6.59 9.63 12.98
C PRO A 5 -5.07 9.84 12.79
N SER A 6 -4.30 9.51 13.82
CA SER A 6 -2.84 9.56 13.71
C SER A 6 -2.36 8.45 12.77
N ARG A 7 -1.17 8.62 12.18
CA ARG A 7 -0.54 7.59 11.36
C ARG A 7 -0.47 6.24 12.11
N LEU A 8 -0.10 6.29 13.39
CA LEU A 8 0.01 5.10 14.24
C LEU A 8 -1.33 4.35 14.39
N GLN A 9 -2.45 5.07 14.50
CA GLN A 9 -3.76 4.45 14.57
C GLN A 9 -4.11 3.72 13.28
N LEU A 10 -3.83 4.33 12.12
CA LEU A 10 -4.07 3.71 10.81
C LEU A 10 -3.21 2.47 10.60
N LEU A 11 -1.95 2.51 11.04
CA LEU A 11 -1.05 1.36 10.98
C LEU A 11 -1.54 0.22 11.87
N ASN A 12 -1.93 0.51 13.11
CA ASN A 12 -2.45 -0.52 14.02
C ASN A 12 -3.74 -1.17 13.50
N GLU A 13 -4.64 -0.36 12.91
CA GLU A 13 -5.84 -0.86 12.24
C GLU A 13 -5.48 -1.79 11.08
N PHE A 14 -4.51 -1.39 10.24
CA PHE A 14 -4.03 -2.21 9.14
C PHE A 14 -3.43 -3.54 9.62
N GLU A 15 -2.56 -3.52 10.62
CA GLU A 15 -1.89 -4.71 11.13
C GLU A 15 -2.85 -5.70 11.79
N SER A 16 -3.79 -5.21 12.60
CA SER A 16 -4.73 -6.07 13.34
C SER A 16 -5.86 -6.68 12.48
N ALA A 17 -6.14 -6.11 11.30
CA ALA A 17 -7.22 -6.59 10.44
C ALA A 17 -6.89 -7.90 9.69
N PRO A 18 -7.90 -8.70 9.32
CA PRO A 18 -7.69 -9.88 8.47
C PRO A 18 -7.20 -9.52 7.06
N THR A 19 -6.59 -10.47 6.35
CA THR A 19 -6.05 -10.29 5.00
C THR A 19 -7.12 -9.93 3.95
N SER A 20 -8.39 -10.26 4.22
CA SER A 20 -9.54 -9.91 3.37
C SER A 20 -10.07 -8.50 3.61
N ALA A 21 -9.59 -7.78 4.63
CA ALA A 21 -10.05 -6.44 4.97
C ALA A 21 -9.77 -5.42 3.85
N LEU A 22 -10.66 -4.43 3.77
CA LEU A 22 -10.61 -3.35 2.77
C LEU A 22 -10.28 -2.03 3.44
N PHE A 23 -9.31 -1.33 2.87
CA PHE A 23 -8.77 -0.08 3.41
C PHE A 23 -8.93 1.08 2.43
N ASN A 24 -9.12 2.28 2.97
CA ASN A 24 -9.18 3.49 2.14
C ASN A 24 -7.76 4.00 1.79
N GLN A 25 -7.70 5.01 0.94
CA GLN A 25 -6.43 5.58 0.49
C GLN A 25 -5.60 6.26 1.60
N HIS A 26 -6.21 6.71 2.70
CA HIS A 26 -5.47 7.31 3.81
C HIS A 26 -4.72 6.25 4.62
N THR A 27 -5.34 5.10 4.87
CA THR A 27 -4.66 3.97 5.51
C THR A 27 -3.53 3.46 4.60
N LEU A 28 -3.79 3.31 3.29
CA LEU A 28 -2.73 2.89 2.37
C LEU A 28 -1.56 3.90 2.31
N ALA A 29 -1.86 5.20 2.28
CA ALA A 29 -0.85 6.25 2.32
C ALA A 29 0.02 6.16 3.59
N ALA A 30 -0.59 5.86 4.74
CA ALA A 30 0.13 5.66 6.00
C ALA A 30 1.03 4.40 5.99
N VAL A 31 0.55 3.31 5.37
CA VAL A 31 1.29 2.04 5.24
C VAL A 31 2.49 2.19 4.30
N LEU A 32 2.31 2.82 3.14
CA LEU A 32 3.37 3.00 2.14
C LEU A 32 4.26 4.23 2.38
N ASP A 33 4.00 4.98 3.46
CA ASP A 33 4.63 6.26 3.79
C ASP A 33 4.69 7.24 2.61
N CYS A 34 3.55 7.43 1.94
CA CYS A 34 3.44 8.29 0.77
C CYS A 34 2.20 9.18 0.81
N SER A 35 2.08 10.13 -0.12
CA SER A 35 0.92 11.02 -0.20
C SER A 35 -0.28 10.35 -0.89
N THR A 36 -1.50 10.75 -0.54
CA THR A 36 -2.71 10.28 -1.23
C THR A 36 -2.73 10.71 -2.69
N GLN A 37 -2.13 11.85 -3.02
CA GLN A 37 -1.99 12.35 -4.39
C GLN A 37 -1.12 11.42 -5.25
N LEU A 38 -0.05 10.85 -4.67
CA LEU A 38 0.77 9.87 -5.38
C LEU A 38 -0.05 8.61 -5.68
N LEU A 39 -0.87 8.13 -4.73
CA LEU A 39 -1.76 7.01 -4.96
C LEU A 39 -2.80 7.30 -6.05
N GLU A 40 -3.37 8.51 -6.05
CA GLU A 40 -4.30 8.97 -7.09
C GLU A 40 -3.64 8.97 -8.48
N ARG A 41 -2.44 9.53 -8.59
CA ARG A 41 -1.67 9.52 -9.84
C ARG A 41 -1.35 8.10 -10.30
N ASN A 42 -0.89 7.24 -9.38
CA ASN A 42 -0.58 5.84 -9.69
C ASN A 42 -1.81 5.13 -10.27
N ARG A 43 -3.00 5.31 -9.68
CA ARG A 43 -4.24 4.76 -10.22
C ARG A 43 -4.56 5.28 -11.61
N TRP A 44 -4.39 6.58 -11.85
CA TRP A 44 -4.62 7.19 -13.16
C TRP A 44 -3.65 6.64 -14.23
N GLU A 45 -2.39 6.40 -13.86
CA GLU A 45 -1.38 5.78 -14.72
C GLU A 45 -1.52 4.25 -14.85
N GLY A 46 -2.44 3.62 -14.12
CA GLY A 46 -2.59 2.16 -14.08
C GLY A 46 -1.44 1.43 -13.36
N LYS A 47 -0.74 2.11 -12.44
CA LYS A 47 0.38 1.59 -11.65
C LYS A 47 0.02 1.47 -10.16
N GLY A 48 0.88 0.79 -9.40
CA GLY A 48 0.79 0.70 -7.94
C GLY A 48 -0.09 -0.45 -7.45
N VAL A 49 -0.61 -0.31 -6.23
CA VAL A 49 -1.40 -1.36 -5.59
C VAL A 49 -2.75 -1.55 -6.30
N PRO A 50 -3.17 -2.78 -6.62
CA PRO A 50 -4.51 -3.08 -7.10
C PRO A 50 -5.59 -2.53 -6.17
N TYR A 51 -6.68 -2.01 -6.73
CA TYR A 51 -7.76 -1.42 -5.97
C TYR A 51 -9.13 -1.89 -6.46
N LEU A 52 -10.11 -1.84 -5.55
CA LEU A 52 -11.52 -2.05 -5.83
C LEU A 52 -12.20 -0.69 -5.90
N LYS A 53 -12.94 -0.45 -6.99
CA LYS A 53 -13.80 0.72 -7.13
C LYS A 53 -15.24 0.32 -6.82
N ILE A 54 -15.76 0.77 -5.68
CA ILE A 54 -17.14 0.49 -5.24
C ILE A 54 -17.87 1.83 -5.16
N GLY A 55 -18.64 2.15 -6.21
CA GLY A 55 -19.26 3.47 -6.38
C GLY A 55 -18.20 4.57 -6.43
N HIS A 56 -18.29 5.55 -5.51
CA HIS A 56 -17.31 6.64 -5.39
C HIS A 56 -16.08 6.26 -4.54
N LYS A 57 -16.08 5.10 -3.88
CA LYS A 57 -15.00 4.69 -2.97
C LYS A 57 -13.95 3.89 -3.71
N VAL A 58 -12.69 4.20 -3.42
CA VAL A 58 -11.52 3.41 -3.80
C VAL A 58 -11.01 2.69 -2.56
N LEU A 59 -10.94 1.37 -2.63
CA LEU A 59 -10.54 0.51 -1.53
C LEU A 59 -9.41 -0.42 -1.94
N TYR A 60 -8.58 -0.79 -0.97
CA TYR A 60 -7.42 -1.64 -1.14
C TYR A 60 -7.56 -2.85 -0.24
N ARG A 61 -7.45 -4.06 -0.80
CA ARG A 61 -7.48 -5.28 -0.01
C ARG A 61 -6.11 -5.50 0.64
N LYS A 62 -6.08 -5.86 1.92
CA LYS A 62 -4.83 -6.11 2.65
C LYS A 62 -3.92 -7.12 1.95
N SER A 63 -4.48 -8.24 1.46
CA SER A 63 -3.73 -9.24 0.69
C SER A 63 -2.97 -8.65 -0.51
N ASP A 64 -3.61 -7.72 -1.22
CA ASP A 64 -3.07 -7.15 -2.45
C ASP A 64 -1.98 -6.12 -2.11
N VAL A 65 -2.15 -5.38 -1.01
CA VAL A 65 -1.13 -4.49 -0.45
C VAL A 65 0.12 -5.28 -0.05
N LEU A 66 -0.05 -6.40 0.68
CA LEU A 66 1.05 -7.25 1.11
C LEU A 66 1.76 -7.89 -0.09
N SER A 67 1.00 -8.37 -1.08
CA SER A 67 1.57 -8.94 -2.31
C SER A 67 2.36 -7.89 -3.10
N PHE A 68 1.84 -6.66 -3.18
CA PHE A 68 2.55 -5.54 -3.79
C PHE A 68 3.88 -5.26 -3.09
N LEU A 69 3.90 -5.24 -1.76
CA LEU A 69 5.12 -5.03 -0.97
C LEU A 69 6.15 -6.14 -1.19
N GLN A 70 5.71 -7.39 -1.27
CA GLN A 70 6.59 -8.55 -1.54
C GLN A 70 7.21 -8.52 -2.94
N GLN A 71 6.54 -7.91 -3.91
CA GLN A 71 7.01 -7.79 -5.30
C GLN A 71 7.94 -6.59 -5.52
N GLN A 72 8.17 -5.75 -4.51
CA GLN A 72 9.04 -4.59 -4.67
C GLN A 72 10.49 -5.02 -4.85
N LYS A 73 11.23 -4.24 -5.65
CA LYS A 73 12.67 -4.39 -5.78
C LYS A 73 13.37 -3.97 -4.49
N ILE A 74 14.42 -4.69 -4.14
CA ILE A 74 15.34 -4.29 -3.09
C ILE A 74 16.49 -3.53 -3.72
N TYR A 75 16.78 -2.36 -3.16
CA TYR A 75 17.89 -1.50 -3.57
C TYR A 75 18.92 -1.47 -2.44
N ARG A 76 20.20 -1.64 -2.78
CA ARG A 76 21.29 -1.50 -1.79
C ARG A 76 21.77 -0.06 -1.65
N SER A 77 21.53 0.76 -2.68
CA SER A 77 21.88 2.17 -2.76
C SER A 77 20.87 2.91 -3.63
N THR A 78 20.78 4.22 -3.51
CA THR A 78 19.90 5.05 -4.34
C THR A 78 20.34 5.17 -5.81
N CYS A 79 21.56 4.72 -6.13
CA CYS A 79 22.06 4.62 -7.51
C CYS A 79 21.95 3.21 -8.12
N ASP A 80 21.40 2.25 -7.38
CA ASP A 80 21.23 0.86 -7.79
C ASP A 80 20.01 0.70 -8.71
N GLU A 81 20.04 -0.26 -9.63
CA GLU A 81 18.91 -0.57 -10.54
C GLU A 81 17.85 -1.47 -9.86
N GLY A 82 18.23 -2.06 -8.72
CA GLY A 82 17.38 -2.84 -7.84
C GLY A 82 17.14 -4.25 -8.34
N GLU A 83 17.16 -5.20 -7.41
CA GLU A 83 16.97 -6.63 -7.67
C GLU A 83 15.61 -7.09 -7.15
N PHE A 84 14.94 -7.99 -7.88
CA PHE A 84 13.78 -8.69 -7.34
C PHE A 84 14.25 -9.75 -6.35
N LEU A 85 13.50 -9.96 -5.27
CA LEU A 85 13.74 -11.09 -4.38
C LEU A 85 13.57 -12.38 -5.19
N SER A 86 14.67 -13.06 -5.54
CA SER A 86 14.58 -14.43 -5.99
C SER A 86 14.05 -15.25 -4.81
N LEU A 87 12.93 -15.96 -5.00
CA LEU A 87 12.49 -16.97 -4.05
C LEU A 87 13.60 -18.03 -4.00
N VAL A 88 14.50 -17.90 -3.02
CA VAL A 88 15.44 -18.95 -2.68
C VAL A 88 14.60 -20.06 -2.06
N ASN A 89 14.22 -21.03 -2.89
CA ASN A 89 13.70 -22.30 -2.40
C ASN A 89 14.93 -23.10 -1.93
N GLU A 90 15.16 -23.15 -0.62
CA GLU A 90 15.87 -24.25 0.04
C GLU A 90 14.86 -25.26 0.59
#